data_AF-A0A397V277-F1
#
_entry.id   AF-A0A397V277-F1
#
_cell.length_a   1.000
_cell.length_b   1.000
_cell.length_c   1.000
_cell.angle_alpha   90.00
_cell.angle_beta   90.00
_cell.angle_gamma   90.00
#
_symmetry.space_group_name_H-M   'P 1'
#
loop_
_entity.id
_entity.type
_entity.pdbx_description
1 polymer ?
#
loop_
_entity_poly.entity_id
_entity_poly.type
_entity_poly.pdbx_seq_one_letter_code
_entity_poly.pdbx_strand_id
1 'polypeptide(L)'
;MGDLELITSNNDIVLPTAWDIEDKSPFVDIDSSGLKPFIKDPDDYRAVIVRANNSIPSECGIFYFEIKIINKGKNGMIGICYCTKQTDKKIDDSDYINNMLMPGQENETWGCGYHGDDGYSFYSGSGEPYDLSSPPGYTTGDIVGCYLNFRENIVFYTKNGINLGNHHLEL
;
A
#
# COMPACT_ATOMS: atom_id res chain seq x y z
N MET A 1 -50.03 13.37 13.31
CA MET A 1 -49.20 12.82 12.22
C MET A 1 -47.89 13.56 12.33
N GLY A 2 -46.91 12.99 13.02
CA GLY A 2 -45.58 13.56 13.15
C GLY A 2 -44.76 13.07 11.97
N ASP A 3 -44.19 14.01 11.22
CA ASP A 3 -43.26 13.72 10.15
C ASP A 3 -42.07 12.97 10.73
N LEU A 4 -41.94 11.70 10.32
CA LEU A 4 -40.75 10.91 10.57
C LEU A 4 -39.68 11.46 9.62
N GLU A 5 -38.90 12.44 10.06
CA GLU A 5 -37.64 12.75 9.40
C GLU A 5 -36.77 11.50 9.44
N LEU A 6 -36.75 10.77 8.32
CA LEU A 6 -35.71 9.80 8.02
C LEU A 6 -34.41 10.58 7.94
N ILE A 7 -33.70 10.67 9.08
CA ILE A 7 -32.31 11.06 9.11
C ILE A 7 -31.55 9.93 8.43
N THR A 8 -31.48 9.97 7.10
CA THR A 8 -30.42 9.26 6.39
C THR A 8 -29.14 9.92 6.85
N SER A 9 -28.39 9.26 7.72
CA SER A 9 -26.97 9.58 7.85
C SER A 9 -26.37 9.32 6.48
N ASN A 10 -26.28 10.36 5.64
CA ASN A 10 -25.30 10.38 4.57
C ASN A 10 -23.95 10.40 5.27
N ASN A 11 -23.50 9.22 5.72
CA ASN A 11 -22.09 9.00 5.90
C ASN A 11 -21.52 9.07 4.49
N ASP A 12 -21.04 10.27 4.11
CA ASP A 12 -20.40 10.46 2.82
C ASP A 12 -19.24 9.46 2.75
N ILE A 13 -19.38 8.43 1.92
CA ILE A 13 -18.35 7.42 1.69
C ILE A 13 -17.21 8.13 0.96
N VAL A 14 -16.09 8.34 1.65
CA VAL A 14 -14.89 8.95 1.07
C VAL A 14 -13.93 7.85 0.65
N LEU A 15 -13.60 7.82 -0.64
CA LEU A 15 -12.61 6.90 -1.20
C LEU A 15 -11.19 7.49 -1.10
N PRO A 16 -10.15 6.65 -1.04
CA PRO A 16 -8.79 7.12 -1.27
C PRO A 16 -8.64 7.62 -2.70
N THR A 17 -8.22 8.88 -2.85
CA THR A 17 -8.06 9.53 -4.16
C THR A 17 -6.67 10.08 -4.42
N ALA A 18 -5.84 10.18 -3.38
CA ALA A 18 -4.49 10.72 -3.44
C ALA A 18 -3.65 10.18 -2.28
N TRP A 19 -2.33 10.39 -2.34
CA TRP A 19 -1.45 10.23 -1.19
C TRP A 19 -1.73 11.31 -0.14
N ASP A 20 -1.56 10.96 1.13
CA ASP A 20 -1.67 11.87 2.24
C ASP A 20 -0.46 12.82 2.27
N ILE A 21 -0.73 14.11 2.13
CA ILE A 21 0.31 15.16 2.10
C ILE A 21 0.70 15.62 3.51
N GLU A 22 -0.18 15.40 4.49
CA GLU A 22 0.02 15.80 5.89
C GLU A 22 0.70 14.66 6.66
N ASP A 23 0.29 13.42 6.43
CA ASP A 23 0.89 12.21 7.01
C ASP A 23 1.98 11.63 6.10
N LYS A 24 3.10 12.36 5.97
CA LYS A 24 4.26 11.91 5.19
C LYS A 24 5.58 12.14 5.92
N SER A 25 6.53 11.24 5.67
CA SER A 25 7.91 11.41 6.10
C SER A 25 8.57 12.67 5.49
N PRO A 26 9.51 13.33 6.20
CA PRO A 26 10.32 14.43 5.64
C PRO A 26 11.10 14.07 4.37
N PHE A 27 11.34 12.78 4.14
CA PHE A 27 12.03 12.26 2.96
C PHE A 27 11.09 12.05 1.76
N VAL A 28 9.80 12.38 1.86
CA VAL A 28 8.83 12.31 0.76
C VAL A 28 8.35 13.70 0.39
N ASP A 29 8.49 14.04 -0.89
CA ASP A 29 7.70 15.10 -1.51
C ASP A 29 6.59 14.49 -2.35
N ILE A 30 5.43 15.14 -2.42
CA ILE A 30 4.35 14.73 -3.31
C ILE A 30 4.08 15.92 -4.24
N ASP A 31 3.86 15.65 -5.53
CA ASP A 31 3.50 16.72 -6.46
C ASP A 31 2.14 17.38 -6.12
N SER A 32 1.84 18.48 -6.81
CA SER A 32 0.59 19.21 -6.62
C SER A 32 -0.67 18.41 -6.99
N SER A 33 -0.53 17.27 -7.68
CA SER A 33 -1.66 16.40 -7.97
C SER A 33 -2.00 15.47 -6.81
N GLY A 34 -1.07 15.27 -5.86
CA GLY A 34 -1.23 14.30 -4.79
C GLY A 34 -0.97 12.85 -5.24
N LEU A 35 -0.60 12.59 -6.49
CA LEU A 35 -0.49 11.25 -7.07
C LEU A 35 0.94 10.78 -7.29
N LYS A 36 1.91 11.68 -7.24
CA LYS A 36 3.31 11.37 -7.53
C LYS A 36 4.22 11.64 -6.33
N PRO A 37 4.50 10.63 -5.49
CA PRO A 37 5.48 10.74 -4.44
C PRO A 37 6.89 10.67 -5.03
N PHE A 38 7.78 11.49 -4.49
CA PHE A 38 9.21 11.54 -4.77
C PHE A 38 9.95 11.28 -3.46
N ILE A 39 10.68 10.19 -3.43
CA ILE A 39 11.51 9.83 -2.29
C ILE A 39 12.87 10.52 -2.46
N LYS A 40 13.21 11.38 -1.51
CA LYS A 40 14.49 12.09 -1.42
C LYS A 40 15.43 11.28 -0.55
N ASP A 41 16.16 10.33 -1.13
CA ASP A 41 17.07 9.51 -0.34
C ASP A 41 18.56 9.83 -0.62
N PRO A 42 19.33 10.25 0.41
CA PRO A 42 20.79 10.27 0.37
C PRO A 42 21.48 9.02 0.98
N ASP A 43 20.79 8.09 1.66
CA ASP A 43 21.41 6.97 2.41
C ASP A 43 20.66 5.61 2.28
N ASP A 44 21.40 4.56 1.88
CA ASP A 44 20.94 3.23 1.41
C ASP A 44 20.12 2.31 2.38
N TYR A 45 19.66 2.76 3.56
CA TYR A 45 19.18 1.83 4.62
C TYR A 45 17.83 2.12 5.28
N ARG A 46 17.04 3.12 4.87
CA ARG A 46 15.75 3.40 5.52
C ARG A 46 14.57 3.24 4.57
N ALA A 47 13.60 2.41 4.93
CA ALA A 47 12.32 2.40 4.21
C ALA A 47 11.54 3.67 4.53
N VAL A 48 10.85 4.20 3.53
CA VAL A 48 10.00 5.38 3.65
C VAL A 48 8.60 5.02 3.19
N ILE A 49 7.60 5.29 4.04
CA ILE A 49 6.20 4.94 3.80
C ILE A 49 5.39 6.19 3.46
N VAL A 50 4.46 6.04 2.51
CA VAL A 50 3.43 7.02 2.18
C VAL A 50 2.08 6.29 2.09
N ARG A 51 1.03 6.89 2.64
CA ARG A 51 -0.33 6.30 2.70
C ARG A 51 -1.32 7.12 1.90
N ALA A 52 -2.42 6.50 1.50
CA ALA A 52 -3.53 7.23 0.88
C ALA A 52 -4.21 8.14 1.92
N ASN A 53 -4.78 9.25 1.44
CA ASN A 53 -5.45 10.27 2.24
C ASN A 53 -6.72 9.79 2.98
N ASN A 54 -7.25 8.62 2.59
CA ASN A 54 -8.41 8.00 3.24
C ASN A 54 -8.22 6.48 3.29
N SER A 55 -8.86 5.82 4.25
CA SER A 55 -8.94 4.36 4.27
C SER A 55 -9.92 3.86 3.19
N ILE A 56 -9.73 2.63 2.73
CA ILE A 56 -10.64 1.99 1.76
C ILE A 56 -11.92 1.57 2.51
N PRO A 57 -13.11 2.09 2.14
CA PRO A 57 -14.36 1.69 2.77
C PRO A 57 -14.71 0.25 2.41
N SER A 58 -15.09 -0.56 3.40
CA SER A 58 -15.54 -1.95 3.21
C SER A 58 -16.75 -2.07 2.28
N GLU A 59 -17.55 -1.01 2.20
CA GLU A 59 -18.72 -0.83 1.35
C GLU A 59 -18.38 -0.92 -0.15
N CYS A 60 -17.12 -0.71 -0.53
CA CYS A 60 -16.66 -0.94 -1.90
C CYS A 60 -16.90 -2.40 -2.33
N GLY A 61 -16.81 -3.35 -1.39
CA GLY A 61 -16.79 -4.79 -1.65
C GLY A 61 -15.51 -5.24 -2.34
N ILE A 62 -15.16 -4.60 -3.45
CA ILE A 62 -13.93 -4.77 -4.21
C ILE A 62 -13.30 -3.40 -4.42
N PHE A 63 -11.99 -3.30 -4.24
CA PHE A 63 -11.21 -2.10 -4.52
C PHE A 63 -10.00 -2.44 -5.39
N TYR A 64 -9.65 -1.54 -6.30
CA TYR A 64 -8.52 -1.70 -7.22
C TYR A 64 -7.82 -0.36 -7.46
N PHE A 65 -6.50 -0.38 -7.44
CA PHE A 65 -5.66 0.75 -7.87
C PHE A 65 -4.42 0.25 -8.58
N GLU A 66 -3.77 1.13 -9.36
CA GLU A 66 -2.53 0.84 -10.05
C GLU A 66 -1.45 1.84 -9.67
N ILE A 67 -0.22 1.35 -9.54
CA ILE A 67 0.99 2.14 -9.34
C ILE A 67 1.90 1.95 -10.55
N LYS A 68 2.25 3.05 -11.20
CA LYS A 68 3.28 3.05 -12.24
C LYS A 68 4.65 3.35 -11.65
N ILE A 69 5.61 2.46 -11.88
CA ILE A 69 6.99 2.66 -11.44
C ILE A 69 7.69 3.60 -12.42
N ILE A 70 7.76 4.89 -12.04
CA ILE A 70 8.43 5.90 -12.89
C ILE A 70 9.94 5.75 -12.84
N ASN A 71 10.50 5.39 -11.68
CA ASN A 71 11.91 5.16 -11.47
C ASN A 71 12.12 4.22 -10.29
N LYS A 72 12.75 3.06 -10.52
CA LYS A 72 13.05 2.08 -9.46
C LYS A 72 14.20 2.49 -8.52
N GLY A 73 14.92 3.57 -8.82
CA GLY A 73 16.11 3.95 -8.08
C GLY A 73 17.25 2.93 -8.26
N LYS A 74 18.15 2.87 -7.27
CA LYS A 74 19.37 2.06 -7.31
C LYS A 74 19.07 0.56 -7.22
N ASN A 75 18.28 0.16 -6.21
CA ASN A 75 18.06 -1.26 -5.88
C ASN A 75 16.66 -1.77 -6.27
N GLY A 76 15.68 -0.89 -6.54
CA GLY A 76 14.31 -1.33 -6.83
C GLY A 76 13.52 -1.79 -5.61
N MET A 77 14.00 -1.48 -4.40
CA MET A 77 13.34 -1.79 -3.13
C MET A 77 12.10 -0.90 -2.95
N ILE A 78 11.02 -1.32 -3.61
CA ILE A 78 9.72 -0.67 -3.57
C ILE A 78 8.74 -1.75 -3.15
N GLY A 79 8.01 -1.52 -2.06
CA GLY A 79 6.89 -2.36 -1.64
C GLY A 79 5.58 -1.63 -1.88
N ILE A 80 4.58 -2.32 -2.46
CA ILE A 80 3.22 -1.81 -2.60
C ILE A 80 2.30 -2.70 -1.77
N CYS A 81 1.42 -2.11 -0.97
CA CYS A 81 0.69 -2.84 0.06
C CYS A 81 -0.70 -2.28 0.38
N TYR A 82 -1.46 -3.07 1.13
CA TYR A 82 -2.57 -2.61 1.97
C TYR A 82 -2.15 -2.66 3.45
N CYS A 83 -2.58 -1.68 4.24
CA CYS A 83 -2.31 -1.65 5.68
C CYS A 83 -3.50 -1.08 6.50
N THR A 84 -3.62 -1.47 7.77
CA THR A 84 -4.62 -0.90 8.69
C THR A 84 -4.12 0.38 9.39
N LYS A 85 -5.04 1.26 9.81
CA LYS A 85 -4.71 2.54 10.48
C LYS A 85 -4.19 2.36 11.92
N GLN A 86 -4.14 1.16 12.49
CA GLN A 86 -3.83 0.90 13.92
C GLN A 86 -2.40 1.28 14.37
N THR A 87 -1.63 1.92 13.50
CA THR A 87 -0.26 2.42 13.72
C THR A 87 -0.16 3.61 14.69
N ASP A 88 -1.26 4.09 15.28
CA ASP A 88 -1.25 5.19 16.27
C ASP A 88 -1.05 4.71 17.73
N LYS A 89 -0.50 3.52 17.96
CA LYS A 89 0.12 3.25 19.27
C LYS A 89 1.32 4.18 19.41
N LYS A 90 1.11 5.27 20.15
CA LYS A 90 2.09 6.25 20.65
C LYS A 90 3.53 5.82 20.38
N ILE A 91 4.05 6.31 19.25
CA ILE A 91 5.47 6.29 18.92
C ILE A 91 6.11 7.35 19.81
N ASP A 92 6.48 6.98 21.03
CA ASP A 92 7.37 7.82 21.86
C ASP A 92 8.84 7.58 21.53
N ASP A 93 9.16 6.60 20.68
CA ASP A 93 10.51 6.37 20.17
C ASP A 93 10.64 6.83 18.72
N SER A 94 11.37 7.93 18.55
CA SER A 94 11.94 8.36 17.28
C SER A 94 12.72 7.27 16.54
N ASP A 95 13.02 6.13 17.19
CA ASP A 95 13.72 4.99 16.60
C ASP A 95 12.83 4.11 15.70
N TYR A 96 11.50 4.13 15.85
CA TYR A 96 10.63 3.24 15.05
C TYR A 96 10.36 3.79 13.64
N ILE A 97 10.21 5.11 13.48
CA ILE A 97 10.17 5.79 12.16
C ILE A 97 11.52 5.67 11.45
N ASN A 98 12.62 5.47 12.19
CA ASN A 98 13.98 5.34 11.65
C ASN A 98 14.39 3.90 11.31
N ASN A 99 13.63 2.89 11.75
CA ASN A 99 13.84 1.46 11.48
C ASN A 99 12.65 0.84 10.75
N MET A 100 12.05 1.57 9.80
CA MET A 100 10.91 1.04 9.05
C MET A 100 11.34 -0.16 8.20
N LEU A 101 10.67 -1.29 8.40
CA LEU A 101 10.70 -2.42 7.49
C LEU A 101 9.87 -2.07 6.23
N MET A 102 10.15 -2.72 5.10
CA MET A 102 9.31 -2.55 3.91
C MET A 102 7.90 -3.10 4.18
N PRO A 103 6.85 -2.58 3.53
CA PRO A 103 5.49 -2.98 3.87
C PRO A 103 5.23 -4.49 3.85
N GLY A 104 4.65 -5.02 4.93
CA GLY A 104 4.34 -6.44 5.14
C GLY A 104 5.43 -7.24 5.87
N GLN A 105 6.63 -6.67 6.06
CA GLN A 105 7.74 -7.30 6.79
C GLN A 105 7.61 -7.17 8.32
N GLU A 106 6.69 -6.35 8.81
CA GLU A 106 6.38 -6.25 10.24
C GLU A 106 5.79 -7.57 10.80
N ASN A 107 6.28 -8.03 11.97
CA ASN A 107 5.85 -9.28 12.63
C ASN A 107 4.40 -9.28 13.14
N GLU A 108 3.63 -8.26 12.80
CA GLU A 108 2.28 -8.08 13.31
C GLU A 108 1.31 -7.82 12.15
N THR A 109 0.06 -8.26 12.30
CA THR A 109 -0.82 -8.70 11.19
C THR A 109 -1.47 -7.59 10.37
N TRP A 110 -0.76 -6.50 10.11
CA TRP A 110 -1.40 -5.24 9.74
C TRP A 110 -1.09 -4.76 8.33
N GLY A 111 -0.27 -5.50 7.58
CA GLY A 111 0.09 -5.18 6.21
C GLY A 111 0.33 -6.43 5.37
N CYS A 112 -0.09 -6.35 4.11
CA CYS A 112 0.30 -7.31 3.08
C CYS A 112 0.93 -6.55 1.91
N GLY A 113 2.10 -6.97 1.43
CA GLY A 113 2.88 -6.22 0.45
C GLY A 113 3.48 -7.08 -0.64
N TYR A 114 3.68 -6.52 -1.83
CA TYR A 114 4.39 -7.12 -2.95
C TYR A 114 5.61 -6.27 -3.30
N HIS A 115 6.81 -6.88 -3.27
CA HIS A 115 8.09 -6.18 -3.37
C HIS A 115 8.69 -6.27 -4.77
N GLY A 116 9.24 -5.16 -5.26
CA GLY A 116 9.73 -5.03 -6.63
C GLY A 116 11.12 -5.61 -6.88
N ASP A 117 11.95 -5.72 -5.84
CA ASP A 117 13.33 -6.17 -5.93
C ASP A 117 13.50 -7.70 -6.02
N ASP A 118 12.65 -8.45 -5.32
CA ASP A 118 12.70 -9.92 -5.25
C ASP A 118 11.43 -10.61 -5.80
N GLY A 119 10.33 -9.87 -5.95
CA GLY A 119 9.05 -10.42 -6.36
C GLY A 119 8.34 -11.22 -5.27
N TYR A 120 8.70 -11.04 -4.01
CA TYR A 120 8.07 -11.72 -2.88
C TYR A 120 6.82 -10.98 -2.43
N SER A 121 5.87 -11.74 -1.89
CA SER A 121 4.80 -11.18 -1.07
C SER A 121 5.13 -11.35 0.40
N PHE A 122 4.84 -10.31 1.18
CA PHE A 122 5.04 -10.30 2.61
C PHE A 122 3.70 -10.13 3.33
N TYR A 123 3.48 -10.94 4.38
CA TYR A 123 2.36 -10.83 5.29
C TYR A 123 2.82 -11.18 6.70
N SER A 124 2.63 -10.26 7.65
CA SER A 124 2.97 -10.46 9.06
C SER A 124 4.43 -10.93 9.28
N GLY A 125 5.38 -10.40 8.52
CA GLY A 125 6.81 -10.72 8.64
C GLY A 125 7.26 -12.00 7.92
N SER A 126 6.33 -12.76 7.35
CA SER A 126 6.64 -13.90 6.49
C SER A 126 6.69 -13.47 5.02
N GLY A 127 7.80 -13.77 4.34
CA GLY A 127 7.98 -13.51 2.91
C GLY A 127 7.98 -14.81 2.11
N GLU A 128 7.18 -14.88 1.04
CA GLU A 128 7.13 -16.01 0.13
C GLU A 128 7.26 -15.58 -1.33
N PRO A 129 7.87 -16.40 -2.22
CA PRO A 129 7.90 -16.11 -3.65
C PRO A 129 6.48 -15.94 -4.20
N TYR A 130 6.20 -14.79 -4.80
CA TYR A 130 4.87 -14.44 -5.30
C TYR A 130 4.83 -14.30 -6.82
N ASP A 131 5.74 -13.51 -7.38
CA ASP A 131 5.91 -13.37 -8.83
C ASP A 131 6.87 -14.43 -9.36
N LEU A 132 6.34 -15.38 -10.13
CA LEU A 132 7.11 -16.45 -10.77
C LEU A 132 7.64 -16.06 -12.15
N SER A 133 7.51 -14.79 -12.56
CA SER A 133 8.07 -14.29 -13.81
C SER A 133 9.61 -14.24 -13.78
N SER A 134 10.22 -14.04 -14.95
CA SER A 134 11.67 -13.94 -15.08
C SER A 134 12.04 -12.67 -15.84
N PRO A 135 12.65 -11.66 -15.18
CA PRO A 135 12.96 -11.60 -13.74
C PRO A 135 11.70 -11.41 -12.87
N PRO A 136 11.70 -11.93 -11.61
CA PRO A 136 10.60 -11.69 -10.66
C PRO A 136 10.61 -10.22 -10.19
N GLY A 137 9.47 -9.76 -9.67
CA GLY A 137 9.32 -8.41 -9.13
C GLY A 137 8.93 -7.40 -10.20
N TYR A 138 9.25 -6.12 -10.01
CA TYR A 138 8.88 -5.06 -10.94
C TYR A 138 9.88 -3.91 -10.93
N THR A 139 9.97 -3.21 -12.06
CA THR A 139 11.00 -2.19 -12.29
C THR A 139 10.43 -0.98 -13.02
N THR A 140 11.28 0.02 -13.29
CA THR A 140 10.96 1.21 -14.08
C THR A 140 10.18 0.84 -15.35
N GLY A 141 9.01 1.44 -15.51
CA GLY A 141 8.11 1.24 -16.64
C GLY A 141 6.95 0.30 -16.36
N ASP A 142 7.08 -0.60 -15.37
CA ASP A 142 6.01 -1.53 -15.00
C ASP A 142 4.83 -0.80 -14.33
N ILE A 143 3.64 -1.38 -14.50
CA ILE A 143 2.42 -1.01 -13.80
C ILE A 143 2.04 -2.18 -12.89
N VAL A 144 1.92 -1.91 -11.59
CA VAL A 144 1.51 -2.90 -10.59
C VAL A 144 0.09 -2.57 -10.16
N GLY A 145 -0.84 -3.48 -10.43
CA GLY A 145 -2.20 -3.40 -9.93
C GLY A 145 -2.34 -4.10 -8.59
N CYS A 146 -3.17 -3.54 -7.71
CA CYS A 146 -3.45 -4.06 -6.38
C CYS A 146 -4.94 -4.29 -6.27
N TYR A 147 -5.35 -5.53 -6.07
CA TYR A 147 -6.75 -5.92 -5.92
C TYR A 147 -7.04 -6.29 -4.48
N LEU A 148 -8.14 -5.76 -3.93
CA LEU A 148 -8.65 -6.09 -2.62
C LEU A 148 -10.11 -6.50 -2.74
N ASN A 149 -10.47 -7.67 -2.19
CA ASN A 149 -11.84 -8.13 -2.09
C ASN A 149 -12.22 -8.37 -0.62
N PHE A 150 -13.04 -7.47 -0.07
CA PHE A 150 -13.55 -7.55 1.30
C PHE A 150 -14.55 -8.69 1.51
N ARG A 151 -15.13 -9.26 0.45
CA ARG A 151 -16.09 -10.36 0.58
C ARG A 151 -15.39 -11.70 0.78
N GLU A 152 -14.26 -11.87 0.12
CA GLU A 152 -13.45 -13.10 0.18
C GLU A 152 -12.22 -12.94 1.08
N ASN A 153 -11.97 -11.72 1.59
CA ASN A 153 -10.77 -11.37 2.35
C ASN A 153 -9.48 -11.74 1.61
N ILE A 154 -9.43 -11.43 0.31
CA ILE A 154 -8.26 -11.73 -0.52
C ILE A 154 -7.62 -10.47 -1.08
N VAL A 155 -6.30 -10.55 -1.24
CA VAL A 155 -5.49 -9.62 -2.02
C VAL A 155 -4.74 -10.38 -3.09
N PHE A 156 -4.69 -9.81 -4.30
CA PHE A 156 -3.76 -10.24 -5.33
C PHE A 156 -3.21 -9.03 -6.09
N TYR A 157 -2.09 -9.25 -6.79
CA TYR A 157 -1.43 -8.23 -7.57
C TYR A 157 -1.44 -8.57 -9.06
N THR A 158 -1.40 -7.54 -9.89
CA THR A 158 -1.18 -7.66 -11.33
C THR A 158 0.11 -6.94 -11.70
N LYS A 159 0.76 -7.40 -12.76
CA LYS A 159 1.90 -6.71 -13.37
C LYS A 159 1.62 -6.53 -14.86
N ASN A 160 1.60 -5.29 -15.33
CA ASN A 160 1.32 -4.93 -16.72
C ASN A 160 0.01 -5.55 -17.24
N GLY A 161 -1.03 -5.54 -16.40
CA GLY A 161 -2.35 -6.11 -16.71
C GLY A 161 -2.44 -7.63 -16.62
N ILE A 162 -1.36 -8.33 -16.30
CA ILE A 162 -1.34 -9.79 -16.13
C ILE A 162 -1.51 -10.09 -14.64
N ASN A 163 -2.52 -10.89 -14.31
CA ASN A 163 -2.75 -11.37 -12.95
C ASN A 163 -1.62 -12.32 -12.53
N LEU A 164 -0.98 -12.05 -11.38
CA LEU A 164 0.05 -12.91 -10.79
C LEU A 164 -0.55 -14.04 -9.93
N GLY A 165 -1.89 -14.03 -9.81
CA GLY A 165 -2.77 -14.82 -8.94
C GLY A 165 -2.83 -16.33 -9.13
N ASN A 166 -1.67 -16.99 -9.15
CA ASN A 166 -1.59 -18.37 -8.66
C ASN A 166 -1.47 -18.42 -7.13
N HIS A 167 -1.28 -17.27 -6.48
CA HIS A 167 -1.24 -17.07 -5.04
C HIS A 167 -2.08 -15.83 -4.71
N HIS A 168 -3.03 -15.95 -3.79
CA HIS A 168 -3.69 -14.80 -3.16
C HIS A 168 -3.29 -14.76 -1.69
N LEU A 169 -3.23 -13.55 -1.14
CA LEU A 169 -3.00 -13.35 0.28
C LEU A 169 -4.36 -13.36 0.97
N GLU A 170 -4.56 -14.28 1.90
CA GLU A 170 -5.71 -14.27 2.81
C GLU A 170 -5.45 -13.23 3.90
N LEU A 171 -6.37 -12.30 4.07
CA LEU A 171 -6.30 -11.20 5.05
C LEU A 171 -6.78 -11.63 6.43
#